data_AF-A0A7I7T828-F1
#
_entry.id   AF-A0A7I7T828-F1
#
_cell.length_a   1.000
_cell.length_b   1.000
_cell.length_c   1.000
_cell.angle_alpha   90.00
_cell.angle_beta   90.00
_cell.angle_gamma   90.00
#
_symmetry.space_group_name_H-M   'P 1'
#
loop_
_entity.id
_entity.type
_entity.pdbx_description
1 polymer ?
#
loop_
_entity_poly.entity_id
_entity_poly.type
_entity_poly.pdbx_seq_one_letter_code
_entity_poly.pdbx_strand_id
1 'polypeptide(L)'
;MRAFVCPVCRDFVPFEGSACQSCGTPVGLHLPSRSMVALSDGAAMVDGVRWTRCTQSTPLACNWLASESAGVTARGRCLAHALIRREPDPDDTIAREKLLPATQALRRLVYQLDELGLPVEPYWQRDGGLAFDLLSSYSTSERIMIGHAGGVITIDLVESLDAYRESLRVQLGEPYRTMLGHFRHEAGHYYQNVLVETGVGAQRYLARCRELFGDERASYADALTRHYEFGAPADWRSSFISEYATMHPWEDFAECFAHYLHITDTIDTSREAGMVLHADRVRFAAPRDVVPLESYAEAPIQRLLDDWKWISLFFNRVNTAMGKGPLYPFEISQPVADKLGFVHAVLRGLAAA
;
A
#
# COMPACT_ATOMS: atom_id res chain seq x y z
N MET A 1 -0.17 4.44 8.61
CA MET A 1 0.38 5.81 8.58
C MET A 1 1.08 6.17 9.89
N ARG A 2 2.37 6.50 9.79
CA ARG A 2 3.24 6.80 10.93
C ARG A 2 3.00 8.17 11.54
N ALA A 3 3.30 8.32 12.83
CA ALA A 3 3.33 9.60 13.52
C ALA A 3 4.74 10.18 13.51
N PHE A 4 4.96 11.29 12.81
CA PHE A 4 6.25 11.98 12.86
C PHE A 4 6.27 13.05 13.93
N VAL A 5 7.47 13.39 14.38
CA VAL A 5 7.71 14.42 15.38
C VAL A 5 8.54 15.54 14.77
N CYS A 6 8.21 16.78 15.12
CA CYS A 6 9.03 17.93 14.76
C CYS A 6 10.40 17.79 15.45
N PRO A 7 11.52 17.89 14.72
CA PRO A 7 12.85 17.77 15.33
C PRO A 7 13.22 18.96 16.24
N VAL A 8 12.44 20.06 16.21
CA VAL A 8 12.67 21.27 17.02
C VAL A 8 11.80 21.30 18.26
N CYS A 9 10.47 21.29 18.12
CA CYS A 9 9.54 21.43 19.25
C CYS A 9 8.93 20.10 19.72
N ARG A 10 9.24 18.97 19.06
CA ARG A 10 8.74 17.62 19.39
C ARG A 10 7.23 17.41 19.19
N ASP A 11 6.51 18.40 18.67
CA ASP A 11 5.08 18.26 18.37
C ASP A 11 4.82 17.35 17.16
N PHE A 12 3.60 16.83 17.06
CA PHE A 12 3.16 15.95 15.98
C PHE A 12 3.27 16.64 14.61
N VAL A 13 3.76 15.89 13.63
CA VAL A 13 3.80 16.26 12.22
C VAL A 13 3.08 15.18 11.41
N PRO A 14 2.01 15.53 10.66
CA PRO A 14 1.36 14.59 9.75
C PRO A 14 2.33 14.06 8.69
N PHE A 15 2.07 12.86 8.18
CA PHE A 15 2.90 12.22 7.14
C PHE A 15 3.12 13.12 5.90
N GLU A 16 2.10 13.86 5.48
CA GLU A 16 2.16 14.80 4.36
C GLU A 16 2.60 16.22 4.75
N GLY A 17 2.91 16.47 6.03
CA GLY A 17 3.28 17.78 6.54
C GLY A 17 4.63 18.27 6.00
N SER A 18 4.67 19.51 5.51
CA SER A 18 5.90 20.19 5.03
C SER A 18 6.43 21.25 6.00
N ALA A 19 5.71 21.51 7.09
CA ALA A 19 6.09 22.36 8.21
C ALA A 19 5.39 21.88 9.49
N CYS A 20 6.01 22.13 10.64
CA CYS A 20 5.39 21.91 11.94
C CYS A 20 4.29 22.95 12.19
N GLN A 21 3.10 22.50 12.59
CA GLN A 21 1.95 23.39 12.79
C GLN A 21 2.06 24.27 14.04
N SER A 22 2.82 23.87 15.05
CA SER A 22 2.95 24.63 16.31
C SER A 22 4.15 25.58 16.33
N CYS A 23 5.29 25.24 15.71
CA CYS A 23 6.46 26.14 15.68
C CYS A 23 6.81 26.71 14.30
N GLY A 24 6.10 26.30 13.24
CA GLY A 24 6.33 26.79 11.87
C GLY A 24 7.59 26.28 11.19
N THR A 25 8.44 25.48 11.88
CA THR A 25 9.68 24.95 11.32
C THR A 25 9.39 24.17 10.03
N PRO A 26 9.98 24.56 8.88
CA PRO A 26 9.91 23.77 7.65
C PRO A 26 10.55 22.40 7.86
N VAL A 27 9.87 21.35 7.44
CA VAL A 27 10.37 19.97 7.56
C VAL A 27 10.27 19.23 6.25
N GLY A 28 11.07 18.17 6.11
CA GLY A 28 10.94 17.22 5.01
C GLY A 28 11.20 15.79 5.48
N LEU A 29 10.56 14.82 4.83
CA LEU A 29 10.75 13.41 5.11
C LEU A 29 12.09 12.95 4.51
N HIS A 30 12.99 12.52 5.38
CA HIS A 30 14.20 11.80 5.01
C HIS A 30 13.92 10.30 5.13
N LEU A 31 13.66 9.64 3.98
CA LEU A 31 13.26 8.23 3.94
C LEU A 31 14.27 7.28 4.60
N PRO A 32 15.60 7.39 4.38
CA PRO A 32 16.56 6.47 4.98
C PRO A 32 16.52 6.42 6.52
N SER A 33 16.30 7.55 7.18
CA SER A 33 16.13 7.62 8.64
C SER A 33 14.67 7.53 9.08
N ARG A 34 13.72 7.43 8.14
CA ARG A 34 12.27 7.41 8.37
C ARG A 34 11.81 8.50 9.34
N SER A 35 12.30 9.72 9.13
CA SER A 35 12.04 10.84 10.03
C SER A 35 11.81 12.16 9.30
N MET A 36 11.15 13.09 9.99
CA MET A 36 11.08 14.49 9.57
C MET A 36 12.35 15.21 10.04
N VAL A 37 13.04 15.87 9.11
CA VAL A 37 14.22 16.70 9.42
C VAL A 37 13.89 18.18 9.16
N ALA A 38 14.49 19.08 9.95
CA ALA A 38 14.31 20.51 9.78
C ALA A 38 15.06 20.99 8.53
N LEU A 39 14.44 21.90 7.78
CA LEU A 39 15.02 22.44 6.56
C LEU A 39 15.49 23.88 6.77
N SER A 40 16.68 24.19 6.30
CA SER A 40 17.19 25.55 6.09
C SER A 40 17.29 25.79 4.59
N ASP A 41 16.67 26.85 4.09
CA ASP A 41 16.63 27.18 2.65
C ASP A 41 16.20 26.00 1.75
N GLY A 42 15.25 25.20 2.23
CA GLY A 42 14.71 24.05 1.49
C GLY A 42 15.60 22.80 1.47
N ALA A 43 16.68 22.78 2.25
CA ALA A 43 17.61 21.67 2.34
C ALA A 43 17.92 21.25 3.79
N ALA A 44 18.42 20.03 3.97
CA ALA A 44 18.99 19.53 5.21
C ALA A 44 20.33 18.84 4.95
N MET A 45 21.23 18.89 5.93
CA MET A 45 22.43 18.06 5.96
C MET A 45 22.16 16.87 6.87
N VAL A 46 22.24 15.65 6.35
CA VAL A 46 22.10 14.41 7.11
C VAL A 46 23.30 13.54 6.79
N ASP A 47 24.06 13.15 7.82
CA ASP A 47 25.27 12.33 7.70
C ASP A 47 26.27 12.84 6.65
N GLY A 48 26.45 14.16 6.57
CA GLY A 48 27.37 14.80 5.62
C GLY A 48 26.85 14.87 4.17
N VAL A 49 25.66 14.35 3.89
CA VAL A 49 25.00 14.43 2.59
C VAL A 49 23.97 15.55 2.60
N ARG A 50 23.93 16.33 1.51
CA ARG A 50 22.91 17.36 1.31
C ARG A 50 21.66 16.75 0.69
N TRP A 51 20.53 17.02 1.32
CA TRP A 51 19.21 16.56 0.92
C TRP A 51 18.32 17.78 0.64
N THR A 52 17.75 17.84 -0.55
CA THR A 52 16.86 18.94 -0.97
C THR A 52 15.44 18.46 -1.16
N ARG A 53 14.48 19.39 -1.13
CA ARG A 53 13.09 19.06 -1.46
C ARG A 53 13.01 18.42 -2.84
N CYS A 54 12.19 17.39 -2.95
CA CYS A 54 11.84 16.80 -4.23
C CYS A 54 11.34 17.88 -5.19
N THR A 55 11.70 17.81 -6.47
CA THR A 55 11.24 18.71 -7.55
C THR A 55 9.70 18.79 -7.66
N GLN A 56 8.99 17.81 -7.11
CA GLN A 56 7.53 17.78 -7.03
C GLN A 56 6.96 18.46 -5.77
N SER A 57 7.78 19.18 -4.99
CA SER A 57 7.33 19.81 -3.74
C SER A 57 6.28 20.88 -3.95
N THR A 58 6.44 21.70 -4.99
CA THR A 58 5.48 22.75 -5.34
C THR A 58 4.28 22.21 -6.12
N PRO A 59 4.44 21.46 -7.23
CA PRO A 59 3.29 21.03 -8.04
C PRO A 59 2.43 19.95 -7.37
N LEU A 60 2.99 19.09 -6.51
CA LEU A 60 2.29 17.93 -5.93
C LEU A 60 2.42 17.87 -4.39
N ALA A 61 2.72 19.01 -3.76
CA ALA A 61 2.88 19.13 -2.31
C ALA A 61 3.79 18.04 -1.70
N CYS A 62 4.81 17.60 -2.44
CA CYS A 62 5.74 16.59 -1.96
C CYS A 62 6.61 17.16 -0.83
N ASN A 63 6.58 16.50 0.34
CA ASN A 63 7.42 16.84 1.48
C ASN A 63 8.67 15.95 1.60
N TRP A 64 8.88 15.01 0.68
CA TRP A 64 10.05 14.11 0.74
C TRP A 64 11.31 14.79 0.21
N LEU A 65 12.44 14.36 0.75
CA LEU A 65 13.76 14.82 0.32
C LEU A 65 14.38 13.90 -0.73
N ALA A 66 15.27 14.48 -1.53
CA ALA A 66 16.09 13.82 -2.52
C ALA A 66 17.57 14.12 -2.20
N SER A 67 18.41 13.09 -2.20
CA SER A 67 19.85 13.26 -2.05
C SER A 67 20.43 13.91 -3.30
N GLU A 68 21.29 14.92 -3.11
CA GLU A 68 22.11 15.51 -4.17
C GLU A 68 23.32 14.63 -4.52
N SER A 69 23.71 13.71 -3.63
CA SER A 69 24.68 12.66 -3.94
C SER A 69 24.02 11.55 -4.77
N ALA A 70 24.75 11.00 -5.74
CA ALA A 70 24.29 10.08 -6.78
C ALA A 70 23.33 8.96 -6.30
N GLY A 71 22.52 8.40 -7.22
CA GLY A 71 21.57 7.32 -6.92
C GLY A 71 20.18 7.58 -7.48
N VAL A 72 19.18 6.85 -6.98
CA VAL A 72 17.76 6.95 -7.41
C VAL A 72 17.25 8.39 -7.37
N THR A 73 17.68 9.16 -6.38
CA THR A 73 17.18 10.52 -6.16
C THR A 73 18.00 11.62 -6.82
N ALA A 74 19.09 11.29 -7.52
CA ALA A 74 20.07 12.26 -8.01
C ALA A 74 19.52 13.30 -9.01
N ARG A 75 18.34 13.04 -9.60
CA ARG A 75 17.63 13.99 -10.48
C ARG A 75 16.69 14.94 -9.71
N GLY A 76 16.84 15.03 -8.38
CA GLY A 76 15.97 15.82 -7.51
C GLY A 76 14.57 15.22 -7.31
N ARG A 77 14.31 13.98 -7.75
CA ARG A 77 13.05 13.27 -7.43
C ARG A 77 13.29 12.38 -6.21
N CYS A 78 12.42 12.44 -5.20
CA CYS A 78 12.45 11.45 -4.12
C CYS A 78 12.09 10.05 -4.65
N LEU A 79 12.37 9.00 -3.88
CA LEU A 79 12.13 7.61 -4.31
C LEU A 79 10.75 7.41 -4.93
N ALA A 80 9.67 7.82 -4.26
CA ALA A 80 8.31 7.65 -4.75
C ALA A 80 8.07 8.33 -6.11
N HIS A 81 8.55 9.56 -6.30
CA HIS A 81 8.42 10.24 -7.59
C HIS A 81 9.37 9.68 -8.64
N ALA A 82 10.54 9.15 -8.26
CA ALA A 82 11.46 8.51 -9.19
C ALA A 82 10.91 7.22 -9.83
N LEU A 83 9.86 6.62 -9.25
CA LEU A 83 9.13 5.48 -9.80
C LEU A 83 8.08 5.90 -10.84
N ILE A 84 7.66 7.16 -10.88
CA ILE A 84 6.66 7.61 -11.86
C ILE A 84 7.33 7.77 -13.22
N ARG A 85 6.95 6.92 -14.17
CA ARG A 85 7.48 6.87 -15.53
C ARG A 85 6.65 7.72 -16.49
N ARG A 86 5.32 7.71 -16.34
CA ARG A 86 4.40 8.52 -17.13
C ARG A 86 3.38 9.23 -16.23
N GLU A 87 3.09 10.47 -16.62
CA GLU A 87 2.06 11.34 -16.03
C GLU A 87 1.20 11.88 -17.18
N PRO A 88 -0.02 12.39 -16.92
CA PRO A 88 -0.82 13.07 -17.92
C PRO A 88 -0.11 14.31 -18.48
N ASP A 89 -0.48 14.71 -19.69
CA ASP A 89 0.08 15.89 -20.33
C ASP A 89 -0.13 17.17 -19.49
N PRO A 90 0.78 18.16 -19.54
CA PRO A 90 0.67 19.38 -18.74
C PRO A 90 -0.64 20.15 -18.95
N ASP A 91 -1.22 20.08 -20.15
CA ASP A 91 -2.45 20.78 -20.53
C ASP A 91 -3.72 20.01 -20.14
N ASP A 92 -3.61 18.77 -19.66
CA ASP A 92 -4.71 17.96 -19.14
C ASP A 92 -5.00 18.31 -17.67
N THR A 93 -5.57 19.48 -17.46
CA THR A 93 -5.81 20.02 -16.12
C THR A 93 -6.66 19.09 -15.23
N ILE A 94 -7.63 18.38 -15.80
CA ILE A 94 -8.52 17.46 -15.09
C ILE A 94 -7.72 16.28 -14.52
N ALA A 95 -6.90 15.61 -15.35
CA ALA A 95 -6.08 14.50 -14.87
C ALA A 95 -4.96 14.98 -13.93
N ARG A 96 -4.39 16.16 -14.20
CA ARG A 96 -3.34 16.77 -13.38
C ARG A 96 -3.83 17.06 -11.96
N GLU A 97 -5.08 17.49 -11.77
CA GLU A 97 -5.67 17.64 -10.43
C GLU A 97 -5.70 16.33 -9.64
N LYS A 98 -5.80 15.18 -10.33
CA LYS A 98 -5.85 13.86 -9.69
C LYS A 98 -4.48 13.30 -9.33
N LEU A 99 -3.40 13.87 -9.86
CA LEU A 99 -2.04 13.46 -9.50
C LEU A 99 -1.74 13.72 -8.01
N LEU A 100 -2.25 14.79 -7.42
CA LEU A 100 -1.97 15.08 -6.01
C LEU A 100 -2.44 13.95 -5.07
N PRO A 101 -3.73 13.55 -5.06
CA PRO A 101 -4.17 12.43 -4.21
C PRO A 101 -3.55 11.09 -4.61
N ALA A 102 -3.30 10.84 -5.92
CA ALA A 102 -2.64 9.62 -6.37
C ALA A 102 -1.19 9.52 -5.88
N THR A 103 -0.41 10.59 -6.02
CA THR A 103 0.98 10.61 -5.54
C THR A 103 1.09 10.62 -4.02
N GLN A 104 0.09 11.14 -3.30
CA GLN A 104 0.00 10.95 -1.84
C GLN A 104 -0.17 9.47 -1.51
N ALA A 105 -1.10 8.76 -2.15
CA ALA A 105 -1.27 7.32 -1.97
C ALA A 105 -0.01 6.54 -2.34
N LEU A 106 0.64 6.87 -3.46
CA LEU A 106 1.90 6.27 -3.88
C LEU A 106 3.01 6.46 -2.83
N ARG A 107 3.15 7.66 -2.24
CA ARG A 107 4.13 7.90 -1.15
C ARG A 107 3.87 7.01 0.06
N ARG A 108 2.60 6.78 0.42
CA ARG A 108 2.23 5.88 1.52
C ARG A 108 2.57 4.42 1.20
N LEU A 109 2.29 3.97 -0.02
CA LEU A 109 2.71 2.65 -0.49
C LEU A 109 4.24 2.52 -0.42
N VAL A 110 4.98 3.41 -1.08
CA VAL A 110 6.45 3.33 -1.18
C VAL A 110 7.11 3.36 0.20
N TYR A 111 6.60 4.19 1.12
CA TYR A 111 7.08 4.21 2.49
C TYR A 111 6.89 2.85 3.17
N GLN A 112 5.71 2.24 3.03
CA GLN A 112 5.44 0.93 3.61
C GLN A 112 6.30 -0.18 2.98
N LEU A 113 6.48 -0.15 1.66
CA LEU A 113 7.34 -1.13 0.96
C LEU A 113 8.79 -1.04 1.45
N ASP A 114 9.32 0.17 1.55
CA ASP A 114 10.66 0.45 2.10
C ASP A 114 10.78 -0.04 3.55
N GLU A 115 9.80 0.24 4.40
CA GLU A 115 9.80 -0.20 5.79
C GLU A 115 9.75 -1.72 5.94
N LEU A 116 9.00 -2.39 5.07
CA LEU A 116 8.91 -3.84 5.04
C LEU A 116 10.18 -4.49 4.46
N GLY A 117 11.15 -3.71 3.98
CA GLY A 117 12.40 -4.18 3.38
C GLY A 117 12.22 -4.75 1.98
N LEU A 118 11.14 -4.39 1.29
CA LEU A 118 10.89 -4.88 -0.07
C LEU A 118 11.76 -4.13 -1.08
N PRO A 119 12.19 -4.81 -2.16
CA PRO A 119 12.95 -4.13 -3.21
C PRO A 119 12.07 -3.07 -3.87
N VAL A 120 12.54 -1.82 -3.84
CA VAL A 120 11.91 -0.66 -4.51
C VAL A 120 12.95 -0.03 -5.44
N GLU A 121 13.32 -0.78 -6.48
CA GLU A 121 14.30 -0.36 -7.47
C GLU A 121 13.58 0.22 -8.70
N PRO A 122 13.84 1.47 -9.11
CA PRO A 122 13.16 2.02 -10.27
C PRO A 122 13.47 1.28 -11.57
N TYR A 123 12.45 1.11 -12.42
CA TYR A 123 12.57 0.48 -13.74
C TYR A 123 13.68 1.09 -14.62
N TRP A 124 13.95 2.39 -14.52
CA TRP A 124 15.00 3.04 -15.32
C TRP A 124 16.43 2.75 -14.83
N GLN A 125 16.59 2.13 -13.66
CA GLN A 125 17.89 1.68 -13.15
C GLN A 125 18.14 0.19 -13.40
N ARG A 126 17.08 -0.61 -13.46
CA ARG A 126 17.16 -2.06 -13.60
C ARG A 126 16.01 -2.58 -14.44
N ASP A 127 16.33 -3.41 -15.43
CA ASP A 127 15.34 -4.17 -16.18
C ASP A 127 14.46 -5.01 -15.23
N GLY A 128 13.13 -4.84 -15.34
CA GLY A 128 12.17 -5.47 -14.42
C GLY A 128 12.00 -4.75 -13.08
N GLY A 129 12.59 -3.56 -12.92
CA GLY A 129 12.35 -2.68 -11.77
C GLY A 129 10.92 -2.12 -11.74
N LEU A 130 10.57 -1.45 -10.66
CA LEU A 130 9.24 -0.90 -10.44
C LEU A 130 9.06 0.45 -11.12
N ALA A 131 7.93 0.62 -11.82
CA ALA A 131 7.50 1.91 -12.35
C ALA A 131 5.98 2.08 -12.23
N PHE A 132 5.53 3.33 -12.23
CA PHE A 132 4.13 3.70 -12.27
C PHE A 132 3.84 4.58 -13.49
N ASP A 133 2.86 4.17 -14.29
CA ASP A 133 2.21 4.99 -15.29
C ASP A 133 0.90 5.50 -14.70
N LEU A 134 0.84 6.81 -14.42
CA LEU A 134 -0.36 7.48 -13.90
C LEU A 134 -1.07 8.13 -15.08
N LEU A 135 -2.10 7.48 -15.61
CA LEU A 135 -2.76 7.86 -16.86
C LEU A 135 -4.23 8.24 -16.59
N SER A 136 -4.92 8.83 -17.56
CA SER A 136 -6.34 9.20 -17.43
C SER A 136 -7.11 8.73 -18.66
N SER A 137 -8.00 7.74 -18.48
CA SER A 137 -8.81 7.20 -19.58
C SER A 137 -9.81 8.23 -20.12
N TYR A 138 -10.22 9.17 -19.26
CA TYR A 138 -11.06 10.31 -19.62
C TYR A 138 -10.41 11.18 -20.70
N SER A 139 -9.09 11.33 -20.64
CA SER A 139 -8.34 12.27 -21.47
C SER A 139 -7.83 11.63 -22.76
N THR A 140 -7.44 10.35 -22.68
CA THR A 140 -6.96 9.62 -23.86
C THR A 140 -8.11 9.09 -24.73
N SER A 141 -9.34 9.03 -24.21
CA SER A 141 -10.47 8.32 -24.82
C SER A 141 -10.19 6.84 -25.12
N GLU A 142 -9.13 6.29 -24.51
CA GLU A 142 -8.68 4.92 -24.67
C GLU A 142 -8.89 4.14 -23.36
N ARG A 143 -9.26 2.87 -23.48
CA ARG A 143 -9.24 1.96 -22.33
C ARG A 143 -7.80 1.74 -21.90
N ILE A 144 -7.45 2.24 -20.72
CA ILE A 144 -6.17 1.96 -20.10
C ILE A 144 -6.23 0.55 -19.50
N MET A 145 -5.36 -0.34 -19.97
CA MET A 145 -5.18 -1.64 -19.34
C MET A 145 -4.37 -1.46 -18.06
N ILE A 146 -5.02 -1.67 -16.93
CA ILE A 146 -4.41 -1.72 -15.61
C ILE A 146 -3.66 -3.06 -15.47
N GLY A 147 -2.49 -3.04 -14.83
CA GLY A 147 -1.64 -4.22 -14.64
C GLY A 147 -0.17 -3.84 -14.47
N HIS A 148 0.71 -4.84 -14.34
CA HIS A 148 2.10 -4.71 -13.88
C HIS A 148 3.17 -5.18 -14.90
N ALA A 149 2.87 -5.13 -16.21
CA ALA A 149 3.68 -5.73 -17.26
C ALA A 149 5.17 -5.32 -17.19
N GLY A 150 6.05 -6.30 -16.96
CA GLY A 150 7.50 -6.09 -16.88
C GLY A 150 7.95 -5.15 -15.76
N GLY A 151 7.15 -5.01 -14.69
CA GLY A 151 7.44 -4.11 -13.56
C GLY A 151 6.77 -2.75 -13.63
N VAL A 152 5.98 -2.49 -14.67
CA VAL A 152 5.26 -1.23 -14.85
C VAL A 152 3.82 -1.39 -14.40
N ILE A 153 3.48 -0.76 -13.28
CA ILE A 153 2.11 -0.67 -12.76
C ILE A 153 1.40 0.51 -13.43
N THR A 154 0.26 0.26 -14.07
CA THR A 154 -0.56 1.32 -14.66
C THR A 154 -1.78 1.61 -13.80
N ILE A 155 -1.97 2.88 -13.41
CA ILE A 155 -3.12 3.34 -12.62
C ILE A 155 -3.90 4.35 -13.43
N ASP A 156 -5.22 4.13 -13.55
CA ASP A 156 -6.13 5.12 -14.10
C ASP A 156 -6.54 6.14 -13.02
N LEU A 157 -6.14 7.40 -13.22
CA LEU A 157 -6.42 8.50 -12.32
C LEU A 157 -7.91 8.83 -12.22
N VAL A 158 -8.73 8.40 -13.19
CA VAL A 158 -10.20 8.54 -13.12
C VAL A 158 -10.77 7.75 -11.93
N GLU A 159 -10.10 6.67 -11.49
CA GLU A 159 -10.43 5.96 -10.25
C GLU A 159 -10.28 6.80 -8.99
N SER A 160 -9.69 7.99 -9.05
CA SER A 160 -9.70 8.92 -7.92
C SER A 160 -11.02 9.68 -7.75
N LEU A 161 -11.97 9.61 -8.69
CA LEU A 161 -13.26 10.29 -8.57
C LEU A 161 -14.22 9.53 -7.64
N ASP A 162 -14.75 10.21 -6.61
CA ASP A 162 -15.64 9.58 -5.62
C ASP A 162 -16.89 8.93 -6.26
N ALA A 163 -17.49 9.56 -7.28
CA ALA A 163 -18.67 9.02 -7.97
C ALA A 163 -18.35 7.78 -8.84
N TYR A 164 -17.19 7.78 -9.51
CA TYR A 164 -16.75 6.64 -10.32
C TYR A 164 -16.31 5.47 -9.43
N ARG A 165 -15.62 5.76 -8.32
CA ARG A 165 -15.30 4.79 -7.27
C ARG A 165 -16.55 4.16 -6.69
N GLU A 166 -17.55 4.96 -6.35
CA GLU A 166 -18.81 4.43 -5.82
C GLU A 166 -19.54 3.57 -6.85
N SER A 167 -19.53 3.96 -8.13
CA SER A 167 -20.14 3.13 -9.19
C SER A 167 -19.40 1.81 -9.41
N LEU A 168 -18.06 1.82 -9.43
CA LEU A 168 -17.23 0.62 -9.54
C LEU A 168 -17.38 -0.27 -8.30
N ARG A 169 -17.40 0.34 -7.12
CA ARG A 169 -17.62 -0.34 -5.83
C ARG A 169 -18.94 -1.12 -5.85
N VAL A 170 -20.01 -0.48 -6.33
CA VAL A 170 -21.32 -1.13 -6.49
C VAL A 170 -21.30 -2.20 -7.58
N GLN A 171 -20.65 -1.94 -8.72
CA GLN A 171 -20.58 -2.89 -9.84
C GLN A 171 -19.76 -4.15 -9.52
N LEU A 172 -18.69 -4.02 -8.74
CA LEU A 172 -17.79 -5.12 -8.38
C LEU A 172 -18.14 -5.78 -7.04
N GLY A 173 -19.21 -5.30 -6.37
CA GLY A 173 -19.61 -5.83 -5.05
C GLY A 173 -18.57 -5.59 -3.94
N GLU A 174 -17.61 -4.70 -4.17
CA GLU A 174 -16.51 -4.46 -3.25
C GLU A 174 -16.97 -3.55 -2.10
N PRO A 175 -16.63 -3.84 -0.83
CA PRO A 175 -16.98 -2.95 0.26
C PRO A 175 -16.15 -1.66 0.28
N TYR A 176 -14.96 -1.66 -0.35
CA TYR A 176 -13.94 -0.64 -0.14
C TYR A 176 -12.98 -0.55 -1.35
N ARG A 177 -12.96 0.59 -2.06
CA ARG A 177 -11.93 0.89 -3.08
C ARG A 177 -11.35 2.28 -2.85
N THR A 178 -10.06 2.32 -2.49
CA THR A 178 -9.30 3.56 -2.32
C THR A 178 -8.08 3.53 -3.23
N MET A 179 -7.58 4.70 -3.62
CA MET A 179 -6.39 4.80 -4.47
C MET A 179 -5.19 4.06 -3.85
N LEU A 180 -5.00 4.14 -2.53
CA LEU A 180 -3.96 3.38 -1.83
C LEU A 180 -4.22 1.86 -1.87
N GLY A 181 -5.47 1.43 -1.71
CA GLY A 181 -5.82 0.01 -1.83
C GLY A 181 -5.51 -0.53 -3.23
N HIS A 182 -5.85 0.24 -4.27
CA HIS A 182 -5.55 -0.12 -5.66
C HIS A 182 -4.04 -0.21 -5.91
N PHE A 183 -3.27 0.79 -5.47
CA PHE A 183 -1.80 0.73 -5.50
C PHE A 183 -1.23 -0.51 -4.80
N ARG A 184 -1.81 -0.90 -3.65
CA ARG A 184 -1.38 -2.11 -2.91
C ARG A 184 -1.72 -3.39 -3.65
N HIS A 185 -2.89 -3.46 -4.30
CA HIS A 185 -3.31 -4.59 -5.12
C HIS A 185 -2.36 -4.76 -6.32
N GLU A 186 -2.15 -3.71 -7.12
CA GLU A 186 -1.24 -3.79 -8.28
C GLU A 186 0.21 -4.08 -7.89
N ALA A 187 0.66 -3.55 -6.74
CA ALA A 187 1.95 -3.91 -6.17
C ALA A 187 2.01 -5.40 -5.80
N GLY A 188 0.90 -5.99 -5.36
CA GLY A 188 0.78 -7.43 -5.10
C GLY A 188 1.12 -8.26 -6.34
N HIS A 189 0.56 -7.92 -7.50
CA HIS A 189 0.90 -8.60 -8.75
C HIS A 189 2.38 -8.48 -9.11
N TYR A 190 2.96 -7.27 -8.98
CA TYR A 190 4.40 -7.07 -9.17
C TYR A 190 5.24 -7.96 -8.24
N TYR A 191 4.92 -7.98 -6.94
CA TYR A 191 5.66 -8.75 -5.96
C TYR A 191 5.44 -10.26 -6.06
N GLN A 192 4.29 -10.73 -6.55
CA GLN A 192 4.14 -12.14 -6.93
C GLN A 192 5.18 -12.52 -7.97
N ASN A 193 5.32 -11.71 -9.03
CA ASN A 193 6.25 -12.00 -10.08
C ASN A 193 7.71 -12.02 -9.59
N VAL A 194 8.15 -10.96 -8.89
CA VAL A 194 9.57 -10.83 -8.52
C VAL A 194 9.97 -11.64 -7.29
N LEU A 195 9.03 -12.03 -6.41
CA LEU A 195 9.33 -12.79 -5.19
C LEU A 195 8.92 -14.25 -5.24
N VAL A 196 7.94 -14.62 -6.06
CA VAL A 196 7.34 -15.96 -6.06
C VAL A 196 7.54 -16.69 -7.37
N GLU A 197 7.37 -16.02 -8.51
CA GLU A 197 7.35 -16.70 -9.83
C GLU A 197 8.72 -16.77 -10.52
N THR A 198 9.68 -15.94 -10.10
CA THR A 198 10.97 -15.81 -10.77
C THR A 198 12.15 -16.09 -9.84
N GLY A 199 13.32 -16.35 -10.43
CA GLY A 199 14.58 -16.52 -9.71
C GLY A 199 14.54 -17.59 -8.60
N VAL A 200 15.15 -17.27 -7.45
CA VAL A 200 15.15 -18.14 -6.27
C VAL A 200 13.75 -18.30 -5.64
N GLY A 201 12.88 -17.31 -5.84
CA GLY A 201 11.48 -17.34 -5.40
C GLY A 201 10.71 -18.48 -6.05
N ALA A 202 10.89 -18.68 -7.36
CA ALA A 202 10.25 -19.76 -8.13
C ALA A 202 10.50 -21.15 -7.53
N GLN A 203 11.74 -21.40 -7.11
CA GLN A 203 12.13 -22.69 -6.53
C GLN A 203 11.58 -22.88 -5.11
N ARG A 204 11.45 -21.78 -4.36
CA ARG A 204 11.11 -21.80 -2.94
C ARG A 204 9.61 -21.71 -2.66
N TYR A 205 8.88 -20.90 -3.43
CA TYR A 205 7.54 -20.45 -3.07
C TYR A 205 6.46 -20.82 -4.09
N LEU A 206 6.78 -20.98 -5.38
CA LEU A 206 5.78 -21.14 -6.44
C LEU A 206 4.86 -22.35 -6.25
N ALA A 207 5.42 -23.51 -5.87
CA ALA A 207 4.62 -24.72 -5.64
C ALA A 207 3.59 -24.52 -4.52
N ARG A 208 4.00 -23.89 -3.41
CA ARG A 208 3.10 -23.58 -2.29
C ARG A 208 2.10 -22.48 -2.65
N CYS A 209 2.51 -21.50 -3.45
CA CYS A 209 1.59 -20.48 -3.99
C CYS A 209 0.46 -21.15 -4.77
N ARG A 210 0.78 -22.07 -5.69
CA ARG A 210 -0.22 -22.79 -6.47
C ARG A 210 -1.15 -23.66 -5.64
N GLU A 211 -0.63 -24.25 -4.57
CA GLU A 211 -1.44 -25.03 -3.63
C GLU A 211 -2.47 -24.16 -2.90
N LEU A 212 -2.12 -22.92 -2.57
CA LEU A 212 -2.97 -22.01 -1.78
C LEU A 212 -3.92 -21.17 -2.65
N PHE A 213 -3.45 -20.65 -3.77
CA PHE A 213 -4.15 -19.67 -4.61
C PHE A 213 -4.69 -20.29 -5.91
N GLY A 214 -4.20 -21.46 -6.31
CA GLY A 214 -4.50 -22.10 -7.60
C GLY A 214 -3.42 -21.87 -8.65
N ASP A 215 -3.56 -22.53 -9.80
CA ASP A 215 -2.59 -22.47 -10.90
C ASP A 215 -2.76 -21.17 -11.70
N GLU A 216 -1.80 -20.26 -11.55
CA GLU A 216 -1.81 -18.95 -12.17
C GLU A 216 -1.65 -18.97 -13.69
N ARG A 217 -1.35 -20.13 -14.28
CA ARG A 217 -1.29 -20.32 -15.74
C ARG A 217 -2.67 -20.46 -16.38
N ALA A 218 -3.73 -20.47 -15.58
CA ALA A 218 -5.10 -20.41 -16.08
C ALA A 218 -5.27 -19.20 -17.03
N SER A 219 -6.16 -19.34 -18.01
CA SER A 219 -6.42 -18.24 -18.96
C SER A 219 -7.12 -17.10 -18.22
N TYR A 220 -6.41 -15.98 -18.05
CA TYR A 220 -6.95 -14.78 -17.42
C TYR A 220 -8.22 -14.28 -18.13
N ALA A 221 -8.22 -14.28 -19.46
CA ALA A 221 -9.36 -13.82 -20.26
C ALA A 221 -10.61 -14.70 -20.07
N ASP A 222 -10.44 -16.02 -20.01
CA ASP A 222 -11.55 -16.95 -19.78
C ASP A 222 -12.07 -16.84 -18.33
N ALA A 223 -11.15 -16.68 -17.37
CA ALA A 223 -11.46 -16.49 -15.96
C ALA A 223 -12.25 -15.20 -15.71
N LEU A 224 -11.85 -14.10 -16.36
CA LEU A 224 -12.53 -12.82 -16.34
C LEU A 224 -13.94 -12.92 -16.94
N THR A 225 -14.06 -13.57 -18.10
CA THR A 225 -15.35 -13.79 -18.77
C THR A 225 -16.30 -14.58 -17.87
N ARG A 226 -15.83 -15.69 -17.29
CA ARG A 226 -16.59 -16.50 -16.34
C ARG A 226 -17.05 -15.68 -15.13
N HIS A 227 -16.17 -14.87 -14.55
CA HIS A 227 -16.50 -14.07 -13.38
C HIS A 227 -17.61 -13.05 -13.66
N TYR A 228 -17.59 -12.36 -14.81
CA TYR A 228 -18.66 -11.43 -15.16
C TYR A 228 -19.95 -12.11 -15.62
N GLU A 229 -19.88 -13.34 -16.14
CA GLU A 229 -21.07 -14.10 -16.55
C GLU A 229 -21.78 -14.76 -15.36
N PHE A 230 -21.02 -15.36 -14.44
CA PHE A 230 -21.55 -16.20 -13.36
C PHE A 230 -21.37 -15.63 -11.95
N GLY A 231 -20.53 -14.60 -11.79
CA GLY A 231 -20.17 -14.05 -10.48
C GLY A 231 -19.27 -14.96 -9.65
N ALA A 232 -19.06 -14.58 -8.38
CA ALA A 232 -18.37 -15.40 -7.40
C ALA A 232 -19.25 -16.58 -6.94
N PRO A 233 -18.66 -17.75 -6.59
CA PRO A 233 -19.40 -18.87 -5.99
C PRO A 233 -20.14 -18.45 -4.71
N ALA A 234 -21.33 -19.01 -4.44
CA ALA A 234 -22.16 -18.58 -3.30
C ALA A 234 -21.47 -18.67 -1.93
N ASP A 235 -20.55 -19.62 -1.77
CA ASP A 235 -19.78 -19.89 -0.56
C ASP A 235 -18.36 -19.29 -0.58
N TRP A 236 -18.08 -18.33 -1.47
CA TRP A 236 -16.75 -17.74 -1.65
C TRP A 236 -16.11 -17.24 -0.35
N ARG A 237 -16.91 -16.69 0.58
CA ARG A 237 -16.46 -16.15 1.88
C ARG A 237 -15.76 -17.19 2.76
N SER A 238 -16.00 -18.49 2.50
CA SER A 238 -15.30 -19.57 3.19
C SER A 238 -13.80 -19.62 2.86
N SER A 239 -13.40 -19.13 1.68
CA SER A 239 -12.07 -19.38 1.12
C SER A 239 -11.35 -18.15 0.54
N PHE A 240 -12.06 -17.06 0.27
CA PHE A 240 -11.52 -15.85 -0.39
C PHE A 240 -11.83 -14.61 0.43
N ILE A 241 -10.90 -13.63 0.40
CA ILE A 241 -11.04 -12.38 1.13
C ILE A 241 -12.05 -11.43 0.47
N SER A 242 -12.25 -11.52 -0.85
CA SER A 242 -13.18 -10.72 -1.64
C SER A 242 -13.81 -11.55 -2.77
N GLU A 243 -14.90 -11.04 -3.37
CA GLU A 243 -15.52 -11.67 -4.54
C GLU A 243 -14.56 -11.67 -5.73
N TYR A 244 -13.82 -10.57 -5.91
CA TYR A 244 -12.87 -10.42 -7.01
C TYR A 244 -11.69 -11.37 -6.90
N ALA A 245 -11.24 -11.71 -5.68
CA ALA A 245 -10.24 -12.75 -5.46
C ALA A 245 -10.64 -14.13 -6.03
N THR A 246 -11.93 -14.39 -6.27
CA THR A 246 -12.38 -15.64 -6.93
C THR A 246 -12.17 -15.66 -8.43
N MET A 247 -11.80 -14.53 -9.03
CA MET A 247 -11.70 -14.35 -10.48
C MET A 247 -10.53 -15.16 -11.03
N HIS A 248 -9.32 -14.96 -10.50
CA HIS A 248 -8.09 -15.62 -10.96
C HIS A 248 -7.08 -15.79 -9.80
N PRO A 249 -6.20 -16.82 -9.83
CA PRO A 249 -5.17 -16.99 -8.79
C PRO A 249 -4.25 -15.78 -8.58
N TRP A 250 -3.94 -15.03 -9.64
CA TRP A 250 -3.22 -13.75 -9.52
C TRP A 250 -4.00 -12.74 -8.68
N GLU A 251 -5.31 -12.60 -8.88
CA GLU A 251 -6.15 -11.68 -8.10
C GLU A 251 -6.23 -12.09 -6.64
N ASP A 252 -6.36 -13.39 -6.36
CA ASP A 252 -6.41 -13.89 -4.99
C ASP A 252 -5.11 -13.57 -4.22
N PHE A 253 -3.95 -13.73 -4.88
CA PHE A 253 -2.68 -13.32 -4.31
C PHE A 253 -2.58 -11.80 -4.10
N ALA A 254 -2.92 -11.01 -5.13
CA ALA A 254 -2.85 -9.55 -5.08
C ALA A 254 -3.78 -8.97 -4.00
N GLU A 255 -4.98 -9.50 -3.86
CA GLU A 255 -5.92 -9.15 -2.80
C GLU A 255 -5.35 -9.51 -1.43
N CYS A 256 -4.86 -10.74 -1.23
CA CYS A 256 -4.23 -11.12 0.03
C CYS A 256 -3.01 -10.24 0.37
N PHE A 257 -2.19 -9.88 -0.62
CA PHE A 257 -1.07 -8.97 -0.45
C PHE A 257 -1.53 -7.57 -0.04
N ALA A 258 -2.53 -7.02 -0.72
CA ALA A 258 -3.09 -5.72 -0.38
C ALA A 258 -3.66 -5.69 1.04
N HIS A 259 -4.42 -6.73 1.41
CA HIS A 259 -4.97 -6.90 2.75
C HIS A 259 -3.88 -7.05 3.81
N TYR A 260 -2.82 -7.79 3.55
CA TYR A 260 -1.66 -7.86 4.44
C TYR A 260 -1.06 -6.46 4.69
N LEU A 261 -0.93 -5.65 3.64
CA LEU A 261 -0.47 -4.26 3.77
C LEU A 261 -1.47 -3.36 4.51
N HIS A 262 -2.78 -3.55 4.33
CA HIS A 262 -3.80 -2.84 5.11
C HIS A 262 -3.72 -3.16 6.60
N ILE A 263 -3.58 -4.44 6.94
CA ILE A 263 -3.50 -4.94 8.32
C ILE A 263 -2.27 -4.37 9.01
N THR A 264 -1.08 -4.59 8.43
CA THR A 264 0.19 -4.19 9.05
C THR A 264 0.29 -2.68 9.25
N ASP A 265 -0.01 -1.89 8.23
CA ASP A 265 0.07 -0.42 8.34
C ASP A 265 -0.91 0.14 9.39
N THR A 266 -2.11 -0.43 9.49
CA THR A 266 -3.14 0.02 10.44
C THR A 266 -2.79 -0.36 11.88
N ILE A 267 -2.24 -1.57 12.08
CA ILE A 267 -1.75 -2.02 13.39
C ILE A 267 -0.60 -1.13 13.85
N ASP A 268 0.36 -0.85 12.99
CA ASP A 268 1.48 0.01 13.35
C ASP A 268 1.04 1.45 13.61
N THR A 269 0.07 1.97 12.85
CA THR A 269 -0.57 3.27 13.13
C THR A 269 -1.14 3.31 14.55
N SER A 270 -1.83 2.23 14.93
CA SER A 270 -2.44 2.10 16.25
C SER A 270 -1.39 2.01 17.35
N ARG A 271 -0.32 1.25 17.12
CA ARG A 271 0.82 1.13 18.03
C ARG A 271 1.47 2.49 18.28
N GLU A 272 1.76 3.25 17.22
CA GLU A 272 2.43 4.54 17.33
C GLU A 272 1.56 5.61 18.00
N ALA A 273 0.24 5.47 17.90
CA ALA A 273 -0.69 6.28 18.67
C ALA A 273 -0.75 5.89 20.18
N GLY A 274 -0.02 4.84 20.60
CA GLY A 274 -0.05 4.32 21.96
C GLY A 274 -1.34 3.56 22.29
N MET A 275 -2.07 3.07 21.29
CA MET A 275 -3.35 2.40 21.49
C MET A 275 -3.15 1.00 22.12
N VAL A 276 -3.84 0.77 23.24
CA VAL A 276 -3.97 -0.54 23.88
C VAL A 276 -5.45 -0.82 24.12
N LEU A 277 -5.91 -2.02 23.77
CA LEU A 277 -7.25 -2.47 24.12
C LEU A 277 -7.17 -3.35 25.36
N HIS A 278 -7.63 -2.82 26.49
CA HIS A 278 -7.69 -3.57 27.75
C HIS A 278 -8.95 -4.43 27.80
N ALA A 279 -8.78 -5.72 28.10
CA ALA A 279 -9.86 -6.71 28.12
C ALA A 279 -10.89 -6.44 29.22
N ASP A 280 -10.46 -5.89 30.36
CA ASP A 280 -11.33 -5.53 31.48
C ASP A 280 -12.19 -4.27 31.22
N ARG A 281 -11.89 -3.51 30.16
CA ARG A 281 -12.63 -2.30 29.76
C ARG A 281 -13.64 -2.51 28.65
N VAL A 282 -13.64 -3.67 27.99
CA VAL A 282 -14.63 -3.98 26.95
C VAL A 282 -15.88 -4.66 27.55
N ARG A 283 -17.03 -4.45 26.92
CA ARG A 283 -18.33 -5.02 27.37
C ARG A 283 -18.59 -6.45 26.86
N PHE A 284 -17.65 -7.04 26.16
CA PHE A 284 -17.73 -8.38 25.58
C PHE A 284 -16.53 -9.20 26.03
N ALA A 285 -16.60 -10.52 25.90
CA ALA A 285 -15.49 -11.39 26.23
C ALA A 285 -14.31 -11.16 25.26
N ALA A 286 -13.28 -10.47 25.74
CA ALA A 286 -11.97 -10.44 25.11
C ALA A 286 -11.02 -11.40 25.84
N PRO A 287 -10.23 -12.22 25.13
CA PRO A 287 -9.41 -13.26 25.74
C PRO A 287 -8.18 -12.69 26.48
N ARG A 288 -7.70 -11.51 26.08
CA ARG A 288 -6.54 -10.81 26.66
C ARG A 288 -6.52 -9.35 26.22
N ASP A 289 -5.65 -8.57 26.85
CA ASP A 289 -5.26 -7.26 26.36
C ASP A 289 -4.62 -7.38 24.97
N VAL A 290 -4.91 -6.40 24.11
CA VAL A 290 -4.32 -6.28 22.78
C VAL A 290 -3.34 -5.14 22.81
N VAL A 291 -2.06 -5.52 22.86
CA VAL A 291 -0.91 -4.63 22.80
C VAL A 291 -0.18 -4.94 21.48
N PRO A 292 -0.31 -4.07 20.45
CA PRO A 292 0.42 -4.21 19.21
C PRO A 292 1.93 -4.35 19.45
N LEU A 293 2.57 -5.31 18.77
CA LEU A 293 4.02 -5.52 18.86
C LEU A 293 4.78 -4.41 18.11
N GLU A 294 6.00 -4.08 18.57
CA GLU A 294 6.90 -3.19 17.84
C GLU A 294 7.19 -3.67 16.42
N SER A 295 7.30 -4.99 16.26
CA SER A 295 7.42 -5.66 14.97
C SER A 295 6.76 -7.03 15.05
N TYR A 296 6.01 -7.37 14.01
CA TYR A 296 5.48 -8.72 13.80
C TYR A 296 6.40 -9.58 12.93
N ALA A 297 7.61 -9.11 12.58
CA ALA A 297 8.47 -9.80 11.63
C ALA A 297 8.89 -11.21 12.06
N GLU A 298 9.18 -11.38 13.35
CA GLU A 298 9.56 -12.67 13.95
C GLU A 298 8.37 -13.36 14.65
N ALA A 299 7.17 -12.78 14.56
CA ALA A 299 5.97 -13.34 15.15
C ALA A 299 5.24 -14.23 14.14
N PRO A 300 4.61 -15.34 14.56
CA PRO A 300 3.76 -16.12 13.67
C PRO A 300 2.58 -15.26 13.19
N ILE A 301 2.10 -15.50 11.96
CA ILE A 301 0.97 -14.77 11.38
C ILE A 301 -0.27 -14.80 12.29
N GLN A 302 -0.50 -15.89 13.02
CA GLN A 302 -1.62 -16.02 13.96
C GLN A 302 -1.60 -14.91 15.01
N ARG A 303 -0.42 -14.52 15.51
CA ARG A 303 -0.31 -13.41 16.48
C ARG A 303 -0.74 -12.08 15.85
N LEU A 304 -0.35 -11.82 14.61
CA LEU A 304 -0.77 -10.61 13.87
C LEU A 304 -2.29 -10.60 13.67
N LEU A 305 -2.87 -11.71 13.21
CA LEU A 305 -4.30 -11.80 12.92
C LEU A 305 -5.17 -11.77 14.18
N ASP A 306 -4.69 -12.34 15.29
CA ASP A 306 -5.35 -12.25 16.59
C ASP A 306 -5.44 -10.81 17.09
N ASP A 307 -4.35 -10.04 17.00
CA ASP A 307 -4.36 -8.63 17.36
C ASP A 307 -5.23 -7.81 16.38
N TRP A 308 -5.11 -8.11 15.07
CA TRP A 308 -5.90 -7.46 14.02
C TRP A 308 -7.40 -7.61 14.23
N LYS A 309 -7.87 -8.79 14.63
CA LYS A 309 -9.30 -9.06 14.86
C LYS A 309 -9.93 -8.03 15.80
N TRP A 310 -9.26 -7.70 16.89
CA TRP A 310 -9.79 -6.76 17.89
C TRP A 310 -9.61 -5.30 17.49
N ILE A 311 -8.49 -4.98 16.82
CA ILE A 311 -8.20 -3.64 16.33
C ILE A 311 -9.17 -3.25 15.20
N SER A 312 -9.40 -4.14 14.23
CA SER A 312 -10.38 -3.93 13.17
C SER A 312 -11.80 -3.79 13.70
N LEU A 313 -12.19 -4.61 14.69
CA LEU A 313 -13.48 -4.47 15.37
C LEU A 313 -13.64 -3.09 16.03
N PHE A 314 -12.60 -2.59 16.70
CA PHE A 314 -12.60 -1.25 17.29
C PHE A 314 -12.82 -0.17 16.22
N PHE A 315 -12.04 -0.18 15.13
CA PHE A 315 -12.17 0.82 14.07
C PHE A 315 -13.49 0.72 13.30
N ASN A 316 -14.02 -0.49 13.09
CA ASN A 316 -15.34 -0.68 12.52
C ASN A 316 -16.41 0.03 13.35
N ARG A 317 -16.38 -0.15 14.69
CA ARG A 317 -17.31 0.51 15.60
C ARG A 317 -17.13 2.03 15.64
N VAL A 318 -15.88 2.52 15.61
CA VAL A 318 -15.59 3.97 15.53
C VAL A 318 -16.20 4.58 14.27
N ASN A 319 -16.00 3.96 13.11
CA ASN A 319 -16.58 4.47 11.86
C ASN A 319 -18.11 4.40 11.86
N THR A 320 -18.71 3.30 12.33
CA THR A 320 -20.16 3.20 12.45
C THR A 320 -20.74 4.24 13.39
N ALA A 321 -20.07 4.55 14.51
CA ALA A 321 -20.49 5.61 15.42
C ALA A 321 -20.45 7.00 14.77
N MET A 322 -19.55 7.22 13.80
CA MET A 322 -19.45 8.46 13.01
C MET A 322 -20.37 8.47 11.78
N GLY A 323 -21.26 7.49 11.64
CA GLY A 323 -22.22 7.41 10.52
C GLY A 323 -21.61 6.91 9.20
N LYS A 324 -20.44 6.26 9.25
CA LYS A 324 -19.79 5.62 8.09
C LYS A 324 -19.95 4.10 8.15
N GLY A 325 -19.74 3.43 7.02
CA GLY A 325 -19.61 1.98 7.00
C GLY A 325 -18.41 1.51 7.85
N PRO A 326 -18.38 0.23 8.27
CA PRO A 326 -17.20 -0.37 8.89
C PRO A 326 -15.92 -0.10 8.07
N LEU A 327 -14.80 0.17 8.75
CA LEU A 327 -13.51 0.45 8.09
C LEU A 327 -13.02 -0.75 7.27
N TYR A 328 -13.16 -1.93 7.84
CA TYR A 328 -12.64 -3.20 7.34
C TYR A 328 -13.72 -4.27 7.53
N PRO A 329 -14.70 -4.36 6.61
CA PRO A 329 -15.81 -5.32 6.68
C PRO A 329 -15.46 -6.71 6.11
N PHE A 330 -14.21 -7.15 6.22
CA PHE A 330 -13.77 -8.40 5.62
C PHE A 330 -13.68 -9.51 6.67
N GLU A 331 -14.10 -10.71 6.28
CA GLU A 331 -13.98 -11.91 7.08
C GLU A 331 -12.69 -12.65 6.70
N ILE A 332 -11.86 -12.93 7.70
CA ILE A 332 -10.63 -13.71 7.51
C ILE A 332 -10.93 -15.14 7.95
N SER A 333 -11.37 -15.97 7.00
CA SER A 333 -11.54 -17.41 7.21
C SER A 333 -10.19 -18.10 7.37
N GLN A 334 -10.18 -19.37 7.80
CA GLN A 334 -8.92 -20.12 7.95
C GLN A 334 -8.12 -20.23 6.64
N PRO A 335 -8.73 -20.55 5.47
CA PRO A 335 -7.99 -20.53 4.21
C PRO A 335 -7.39 -19.15 3.86
N VAL A 336 -8.11 -18.06 4.15
CA VAL A 336 -7.58 -16.70 3.94
C VAL A 336 -6.43 -16.40 4.92
N ALA A 337 -6.53 -16.84 6.17
CA ALA A 337 -5.45 -16.74 7.13
C ALA A 337 -4.19 -17.50 6.68
N ASP A 338 -4.33 -18.67 6.06
CA ASP A 338 -3.23 -19.45 5.52
C ASP A 338 -2.56 -18.75 4.32
N LYS A 339 -3.36 -18.13 3.43
CA LYS A 339 -2.88 -17.29 2.33
C LYS A 339 -2.13 -16.05 2.83
N LEU A 340 -2.68 -15.34 3.82
CA LEU A 340 -2.01 -14.21 4.48
C LEU A 340 -0.71 -14.66 5.18
N GLY A 341 -0.70 -15.88 5.75
CA GLY A 341 0.48 -16.51 6.33
C GLY A 341 1.57 -16.78 5.30
N PHE A 342 1.20 -17.21 4.10
CA PHE A 342 2.13 -17.35 2.98
C PHE A 342 2.71 -16.01 2.55
N VAL A 343 1.87 -14.98 2.34
CA VAL A 343 2.34 -13.63 2.02
C VAL A 343 3.31 -13.15 3.10
N HIS A 344 2.95 -13.27 4.37
CA HIS A 344 3.82 -12.93 5.49
C HIS A 344 5.17 -13.64 5.40
N ALA A 345 5.18 -14.96 5.21
CA ALA A 345 6.41 -15.75 5.10
C ALA A 345 7.29 -15.33 3.90
N VAL A 346 6.70 -15.04 2.75
CA VAL A 346 7.42 -14.54 1.56
C VAL A 346 8.10 -13.21 1.88
N LEU A 347 7.35 -12.26 2.47
CA LEU A 347 7.88 -10.93 2.76
C LEU A 347 8.88 -10.91 3.92
N ARG A 348 8.75 -11.81 4.91
CA ARG A 348 9.71 -11.91 6.03
C ARG A 348 10.94 -12.75 5.65
N GLY A 349 10.79 -13.76 4.79
CA GLY A 349 11.91 -14.57 4.30
C GLY A 349 12.96 -13.78 3.50
N LEU A 350 12.62 -12.58 3.06
CA LEU A 350 13.53 -11.59 2.47
C LEU A 350 14.34 -10.81 3.50
N ALA A 351 13.80 -10.55 4.69
CA ALA A 351 14.46 -9.74 5.72
C ALA A 351 15.54 -10.53 6.49
N ALA A 352 15.51 -11.86 6.40
CA ALA A 352 16.48 -12.77 7.01
C ALA A 352 17.57 -13.27 6.04
N ALA A 353 17.51 -12.86 4.76
CA ALA A 353 18.47 -13.17 3.71
C ALA A 353 19.34 -11.94 3.42
#